data_AF-A0AAU9XNN9-F1
#
_entry.id   AF-A0AAU9XNN9-F1
#
_cell.length_a   1.000
_cell.length_b   1.000
_cell.length_c   1.000
_cell.angle_alpha   90.00
_cell.angle_beta   90.00
_cell.angle_gamma   90.00
#
_symmetry.space_group_name_H-M   'P 1'
#
loop_
_entity.id
_entity.type
_entity.pdbx_description
1 polymer ?
#
loop_
_entity_poly.entity_id
_entity_poly.type
_entity_poly.pdbx_seq_one_letter_code
_entity_poly.pdbx_strand_id
1 'polypeptide(L)'
;MRKLTRCRILRDESLTRRKLILFLGAIIFTIYLLVQRNEGTEDHQQTGGTPISGIWRSLYPFHANDSLDGESLPLGQMQTYEQRKEARCRHNWQKSYKKLHQDILQARRPQKFIVFTCKEEGYECGGYGNRLGGVTSLLFLSILTQRALLIDWDHGAPLERFLVPKGVQWNYSMENLKHFDSRIHYLGKKEHFEKTRSDVLKPWKTKLDFQAWLRQADLSSYFDHPVEKIVSNWNFANALLEKPFLEKNVNCQEKPTSPW
;
A
#
# COMPACT_ATOMS: atom_id res chain seq x y z
N MET A 1 50.73 2.90 -39.35
CA MET A 1 50.41 2.50 -40.73
C MET A 1 49.01 1.90 -40.75
N ARG A 2 48.16 2.33 -41.69
CA ARG A 2 46.80 1.81 -41.91
C ARG A 2 46.85 0.43 -42.57
N LYS A 3 45.88 -0.44 -42.27
CA LYS A 3 45.10 -1.18 -43.29
C LYS A 3 43.72 -1.54 -42.75
N LEU A 4 42.71 -1.02 -43.45
CA LEU A 4 41.31 -1.44 -43.41
C LEU A 4 41.14 -2.75 -44.19
N THR A 5 40.28 -3.66 -43.71
CA THR A 5 39.41 -4.45 -44.61
C THR A 5 38.07 -4.75 -43.92
N ARG A 6 37.00 -4.74 -44.71
CA ARG A 6 35.57 -4.72 -44.35
C ARG A 6 34.89 -5.94 -44.99
N CYS A 7 33.93 -6.58 -44.30
CA CYS A 7 32.69 -7.27 -44.77
C CYS A 7 32.34 -8.48 -43.88
N ARG A 8 31.11 -9.02 -43.78
CA ARG A 8 29.70 -8.57 -43.65
C ARG A 8 28.89 -9.88 -43.41
N ILE A 9 27.69 -9.77 -42.81
CA ILE A 9 26.49 -10.63 -42.92
C ILE A 9 26.06 -11.38 -41.63
N LEU A 10 24.78 -11.13 -41.30
CA LEU A 10 23.95 -11.51 -40.16
C LEU A 10 23.53 -13.00 -40.19
N ARG A 11 23.30 -13.59 -39.00
CA ARG A 11 22.50 -14.82 -38.83
C ARG A 11 21.49 -14.62 -37.68
N ASP A 12 20.26 -14.99 -37.96
CA ASP A 12 18.98 -14.59 -37.33
C ASP A 12 18.61 -15.49 -36.12
N GLU A 13 18.56 -14.92 -34.91
CA GLU A 13 18.17 -15.60 -33.65
C GLU A 13 16.63 -15.65 -33.42
N SER A 14 15.81 -15.06 -34.30
CA SER A 14 14.37 -14.90 -34.07
C SER A 14 13.55 -16.17 -34.27
N LEU A 15 14.08 -17.14 -35.04
CA LEU A 15 13.36 -18.35 -35.42
C LEU A 15 13.33 -19.42 -34.31
N THR A 16 14.32 -19.42 -33.42
CA THR A 16 14.44 -20.39 -32.32
C THR A 16 13.47 -20.08 -31.18
N ARG A 17 13.20 -18.80 -30.90
CA ARG A 17 12.22 -18.38 -29.88
C ARG A 17 10.78 -18.73 -30.23
N ARG A 18 10.40 -18.65 -31.51
CA ARG A 18 9.03 -18.97 -31.96
C ARG A 18 8.69 -20.45 -31.81
N LYS A 19 9.67 -21.35 -31.96
CA LYS A 19 9.47 -22.80 -31.78
C LYS A 19 9.33 -23.20 -30.31
N LEU A 20 10.02 -22.52 -29.39
CA LEU A 20 9.94 -22.80 -27.95
C LEU A 20 8.58 -22.41 -27.34
N ILE A 21 7.99 -21.29 -27.80
CA ILE A 21 6.69 -20.80 -27.31
C ILE A 21 5.55 -21.75 -27.71
N LEU A 22 5.59 -22.28 -28.94
CA LEU A 22 4.58 -23.24 -29.41
C LEU A 22 4.67 -24.58 -28.68
N PHE A 23 5.88 -25.02 -28.30
CA PHE A 23 6.07 -26.25 -27.52
C PHE A 23 5.56 -26.13 -26.07
N LEU A 24 5.78 -24.99 -25.41
CA LEU A 24 5.29 -24.76 -24.05
C LEU A 24 3.76 -24.59 -23.98
N GLY A 25 3.15 -23.99 -25.01
CA GLY A 25 1.70 -23.85 -25.09
C GLY A 25 0.95 -25.19 -25.18
N ALA A 26 1.48 -26.15 -25.95
CA ALA A 26 0.86 -27.46 -26.13
C ALA A 26 0.93 -28.31 -24.84
N ILE A 27 2.02 -28.21 -24.06
CA ILE A 27 2.19 -28.98 -22.82
C ILE A 27 1.20 -28.50 -21.75
N ILE A 28 1.04 -27.19 -21.57
CA ILE A 28 0.14 -26.65 -20.55
C ILE A 28 -1.33 -26.93 -20.88
N PHE A 29 -1.71 -26.84 -22.16
CA PHE A 29 -3.07 -27.20 -22.60
C PHE A 29 -3.38 -28.70 -22.36
N THR A 30 -2.36 -29.56 -22.47
CA THR A 30 -2.49 -30.99 -22.16
C THR A 30 -2.63 -31.25 -20.65
N ILE A 31 -1.94 -30.48 -19.79
CA ILE A 31 -2.10 -30.54 -18.33
C ILE A 31 -3.49 -30.03 -17.91
N TYR A 32 -3.99 -28.98 -18.55
CA TYR A 32 -5.33 -28.43 -18.31
C TYR A 32 -6.44 -29.43 -18.68
N LEU A 33 -6.23 -30.25 -19.71
CA LEU A 33 -7.17 -31.28 -20.13
C LEU A 33 -7.13 -32.57 -19.29
N LEU A 34 -6.09 -32.79 -18.46
CA LEU A 34 -5.89 -34.07 -17.77
C LEU A 34 -6.45 -34.15 -16.33
N VAL A 35 -6.79 -33.06 -15.64
CA VAL A 35 -6.94 -33.16 -14.16
C VAL A 35 -8.21 -32.56 -13.54
N GLN A 36 -9.14 -31.95 -14.27
CA GLN A 36 -10.39 -31.50 -13.63
C GLN A 36 -11.65 -32.00 -14.35
N ARG A 37 -12.01 -33.26 -14.04
CA ARG A 37 -13.32 -33.88 -14.26
C ARG A 37 -13.77 -34.53 -12.93
N ASN A 38 -14.93 -34.07 -12.42
CA ASN A 38 -15.91 -34.56 -11.42
C ASN A 38 -15.51 -35.71 -10.44
N GLU A 39 -15.86 -35.72 -9.14
CA GLU A 39 -17.17 -35.69 -8.44
C GLU A 39 -16.92 -35.16 -6.98
N GLY A 40 -17.82 -34.52 -6.22
CA GLY A 40 -19.09 -35.00 -5.67
C GLY A 40 -18.96 -35.52 -4.22
N THR A 41 -19.67 -34.88 -3.26
CA THR A 41 -20.05 -35.28 -1.87
C THR A 41 -19.08 -35.22 -0.65
N GLU A 42 -19.55 -34.45 0.36
CA GLU A 42 -19.48 -34.50 1.84
C GLU A 42 -18.21 -34.81 2.69
N ASP A 43 -18.04 -33.90 3.68
CA ASP A 43 -17.55 -33.98 5.06
C ASP A 43 -16.13 -34.40 5.51
N HIS A 44 -15.68 -33.60 6.48
CA HIS A 44 -14.62 -33.77 7.50
C HIS A 44 -13.12 -33.80 7.11
N GLN A 45 -12.47 -32.72 7.56
CA GLN A 45 -11.27 -32.72 8.40
C GLN A 45 -9.87 -32.72 7.74
N GLN A 46 -9.11 -31.69 8.11
CA GLN A 46 -7.65 -31.54 8.15
C GLN A 46 -6.82 -32.37 7.17
N THR A 47 -6.21 -31.70 6.18
CA THR A 47 -4.86 -32.07 5.71
C THR A 47 -4.09 -30.83 5.26
N GLY A 48 -2.78 -30.87 5.53
CA GLY A 48 -1.83 -29.77 5.36
C GLY A 48 -1.63 -29.33 3.91
N GLY A 49 -1.50 -28.02 3.73
CA GLY A 49 -1.14 -27.39 2.48
C GLY A 49 0.38 -27.31 2.29
N THR A 50 0.85 -27.88 1.19
CA THR A 50 2.19 -27.77 0.61
C THR A 50 2.60 -26.31 0.34
N PRO A 51 3.91 -25.99 0.30
CA PRO A 51 4.40 -24.62 0.31
C PRO A 51 4.10 -23.89 -1.01
N ILE A 52 3.44 -22.75 -0.87
CA ILE A 52 3.07 -21.86 -1.97
C ILE A 52 4.36 -21.28 -2.59
N SER A 53 4.47 -21.40 -3.92
CA SER A 53 5.62 -20.96 -4.71
C SER A 53 5.93 -19.46 -4.57
N GLY A 54 7.23 -19.14 -4.64
CA GLY A 54 7.85 -17.83 -4.33
C GLY A 54 7.47 -16.65 -5.22
N ILE A 55 6.35 -16.70 -5.94
CA ILE A 55 5.86 -15.60 -6.79
C ILE A 55 4.99 -14.61 -5.98
N TRP A 56 4.48 -15.00 -4.81
CA TRP A 56 3.65 -14.13 -3.97
C TRP A 56 4.42 -13.25 -2.97
N ARG A 57 5.76 -13.37 -2.88
CA ARG A 57 6.60 -12.53 -1.99
C ARG A 57 6.63 -11.04 -2.36
N SER A 58 6.14 -10.65 -3.55
CA SER A 58 6.24 -9.27 -4.04
C SER A 58 5.09 -8.34 -3.64
N LEU A 59 4.03 -8.83 -2.97
CA LEU A 59 2.79 -8.04 -2.81
C LEU A 59 2.48 -7.52 -1.40
N TYR A 60 3.24 -7.91 -0.37
CA TYR A 60 3.02 -7.47 1.02
C TYR A 60 4.35 -7.30 1.77
N PRO A 61 4.79 -6.07 2.08
CA PRO A 61 6.00 -5.83 2.86
C PRO A 61 5.74 -5.83 4.38
N PHE A 62 4.57 -6.27 4.83
CA PHE A 62 4.26 -6.49 6.25
C PHE A 62 4.04 -7.98 6.50
N HIS A 63 5.08 -8.79 6.26
CA HIS A 63 5.16 -10.09 6.93
C HIS A 63 5.75 -9.86 8.31
N ALA A 64 5.04 -10.33 9.34
CA ALA A 64 5.45 -10.28 10.73
C ALA A 64 6.58 -11.27 11.08
N ASN A 65 7.37 -11.71 10.10
CA ASN A 65 8.50 -12.62 10.25
C ASN A 65 9.54 -12.26 9.17
N ASP A 66 10.45 -11.34 9.48
CA ASP A 66 11.73 -11.23 8.77
C ASP A 66 12.83 -11.34 9.84
N SER A 67 13.14 -12.58 10.22
CA SER A 67 14.53 -13.01 10.37
C SER A 67 14.94 -13.58 9.02
N LEU A 68 16.12 -13.20 8.51
CA LEU A 68 16.68 -13.69 7.25
C LEU A 68 17.11 -15.17 7.29
N ASP A 69 16.73 -15.87 8.36
CA ASP A 69 17.07 -17.25 8.65
C ASP A 69 15.73 -17.90 8.98
N GLY A 70 15.32 -18.89 8.17
CA GLY A 70 13.99 -19.51 8.19
C GLY A 70 13.68 -20.34 9.44
N GLU A 71 13.95 -19.85 10.64
CA GLU A 71 13.47 -20.42 11.89
C GLU A 71 12.09 -19.84 12.22
N SER A 72 11.08 -20.70 12.20
CA SER A 72 9.77 -20.41 12.76
C SER A 72 9.91 -20.29 14.29
N LEU A 73 9.90 -19.06 14.82
CA LEU A 73 9.82 -18.82 16.25
C LEU A 73 8.56 -19.51 16.83
N PRO A 74 8.67 -20.34 17.88
CA PRO A 74 7.54 -20.95 18.56
C PRO A 74 6.54 -19.88 19.01
N LEU A 75 5.24 -20.21 18.99
CA LEU A 75 4.13 -19.28 19.33
C LEU A 75 4.27 -18.63 20.74
N GLY A 76 5.13 -19.18 21.61
CA GLY A 76 5.47 -18.62 22.93
C GLY A 76 6.65 -17.65 22.97
N GLN A 77 7.30 -17.33 21.84
CA GLN A 77 8.46 -16.43 21.76
C GLN A 77 8.19 -15.13 20.98
N MET A 78 6.94 -14.87 20.58
CA MET A 78 6.59 -13.57 20.01
C MET A 78 6.76 -12.49 21.08
N GLN A 79 7.72 -11.57 20.87
CA GLN A 79 7.87 -10.37 21.68
C GLN A 79 6.51 -9.69 21.90
N THR A 80 6.23 -9.28 23.13
CA THR A 80 5.00 -8.57 23.47
C THR A 80 4.91 -7.26 22.67
N TYR A 81 3.70 -6.69 22.59
CA TYR A 81 3.53 -5.37 21.96
C TYR A 81 4.47 -4.32 22.57
N GLU A 82 4.65 -4.35 23.90
CA GLU A 82 5.54 -3.41 24.59
C GLU A 82 7.02 -3.67 24.26
N GLN A 83 7.47 -4.93 24.21
CA GLN A 83 8.83 -5.27 23.80
C GLN A 83 9.13 -4.86 22.35
N ARG A 84 8.19 -5.11 21.42
CA ARG A 84 8.32 -4.67 20.01
C ARG A 84 8.20 -3.16 19.84
N LYS A 85 7.57 -2.48 20.78
CA LYS A 85 7.43 -1.03 20.79
C LYS A 85 8.75 -0.40 21.22
N GLU A 86 9.38 -0.91 22.27
CA GLU A 86 10.70 -0.47 22.73
C GLU A 86 11.82 -0.70 21.70
N ALA A 87 11.74 -1.80 20.95
CA ALA A 87 12.71 -2.12 19.88
C ALA A 87 12.56 -1.26 18.61
N ARG A 88 11.45 -0.52 18.43
CA ARG A 88 11.20 0.32 17.25
C ARG A 88 11.59 1.79 17.50
N CYS A 89 12.21 2.41 16.49
CA CYS A 89 12.80 3.76 16.50
C CYS A 89 12.05 4.83 17.33
N ARG A 90 12.83 5.75 17.94
CA ARG A 90 12.45 6.83 18.87
C ARG A 90 10.93 7.16 18.86
N HIS A 91 10.28 6.83 19.97
CA HIS A 91 8.82 6.78 20.21
C HIS A 91 8.02 8.09 20.10
N ASN A 92 8.52 9.11 19.41
CA ASN A 92 7.94 10.45 19.46
C ASN A 92 7.00 10.76 18.30
N TRP A 93 7.11 10.09 17.15
CA TRP A 93 6.24 10.42 16.00
C TRP A 93 4.77 10.17 16.31
N GLN A 94 4.43 9.08 17.01
CA GLN A 94 3.04 8.77 17.37
C GLN A 94 2.47 9.82 18.32
N LYS A 95 3.25 10.20 19.35
CA LYS A 95 2.85 11.26 20.29
C LYS A 95 2.70 12.60 19.58
N SER A 96 3.63 12.92 18.68
CA SER A 96 3.62 14.15 17.88
C SER A 96 2.42 14.20 16.94
N TYR A 97 2.12 13.09 16.26
CA TYR A 97 0.97 13.01 15.37
C TYR A 97 -0.35 13.05 16.12
N LYS A 98 -0.48 12.37 17.28
CA LYS A 98 -1.66 12.49 18.15
C LYS A 98 -1.91 13.95 18.56
N LYS A 99 -0.86 14.67 18.96
CA LYS A 99 -0.95 16.09 19.30
C LYS A 99 -1.34 16.92 18.08
N LEU A 100 -0.67 16.74 16.94
CA LEU A 100 -1.00 17.43 15.68
C LEU A 100 -2.47 17.24 15.31
N HIS A 101 -2.94 15.99 15.34
CA HIS A 101 -4.31 15.61 15.01
C HIS A 101 -5.32 16.33 15.91
N GLN A 102 -5.11 16.29 17.23
CA GLN A 102 -5.95 17.00 18.18
C GLN A 102 -5.91 18.52 18.01
N ASP A 103 -4.73 19.10 17.76
CA ASP A 103 -4.57 20.54 17.54
C ASP A 103 -5.33 20.98 16.27
N ILE A 104 -5.32 20.17 15.20
CA ILE A 104 -6.10 20.41 13.97
C ILE A 104 -7.60 20.32 14.23
N LEU A 105 -8.08 19.25 14.90
CA LEU A 105 -9.50 19.08 15.20
C LEU A 105 -10.07 20.21 16.07
N GLN A 106 -9.25 20.77 16.95
CA GLN A 106 -9.63 21.86 17.85
C GLN A 106 -9.30 23.25 17.28
N ALA A 107 -8.96 23.34 15.99
CA ALA A 107 -8.59 24.58 15.30
C ALA A 107 -7.45 25.38 15.97
N ARG A 108 -6.59 24.72 16.77
CA ARG A 108 -5.35 25.28 17.32
C ARG A 108 -4.21 25.33 16.28
N ARG A 109 -4.43 24.70 15.13
CA ARG A 109 -3.60 24.73 13.92
C ARG A 109 -4.50 24.87 12.69
N PRO A 110 -3.95 25.27 11.52
CA PRO A 110 -4.70 25.29 10.27
C PRO A 110 -5.41 23.96 10.03
N GLN A 111 -6.71 24.03 9.77
CA GLN A 111 -7.55 22.86 9.62
C GLN A 111 -7.34 22.22 8.25
N LYS A 112 -6.42 21.25 8.20
CA LYS A 112 -6.05 20.52 6.99
C LYS A 112 -6.25 19.03 7.21
N PHE A 113 -7.00 18.41 6.31
CA PHE A 113 -7.46 17.04 6.43
C PHE A 113 -7.04 16.20 5.23
N ILE A 114 -6.77 14.93 5.50
CA ILE A 114 -6.82 13.85 4.51
C ILE A 114 -7.95 12.93 4.94
N VAL A 115 -8.90 12.69 4.04
CA VAL A 115 -10.04 11.81 4.30
C VAL A 115 -9.89 10.57 3.43
N PHE A 116 -9.66 9.41 4.05
CA PHE A 116 -9.88 8.15 3.37
C PHE A 116 -11.39 7.94 3.25
N THR A 117 -11.96 7.88 2.05
CA THR A 117 -13.40 7.66 1.87
C THR A 117 -13.69 6.54 0.90
N CYS A 118 -14.73 5.77 1.20
CA CYS A 118 -15.30 4.76 0.30
C CYS A 118 -16.71 5.12 -0.17
N LYS A 119 -17.17 6.35 0.10
CA LYS A 119 -18.54 6.80 -0.20
C LYS A 119 -18.67 7.58 -1.51
N GLU A 120 -17.56 7.83 -2.20
CA GLU A 120 -17.60 8.56 -3.46
C GLU A 120 -18.28 7.72 -4.54
N GLU A 121 -19.40 8.21 -5.04
CA GLU A 121 -20.20 7.51 -6.05
C GLU A 121 -19.38 7.16 -7.29
N GLY A 122 -19.50 5.89 -7.72
CA GLY A 122 -18.77 5.35 -8.86
C GLY A 122 -17.31 5.00 -8.57
N TYR A 123 -16.86 5.06 -7.30
CA TYR A 123 -15.49 4.75 -6.91
C TYR A 123 -15.42 3.76 -5.75
N GLU A 124 -14.74 2.64 -5.99
CA GLU A 124 -14.60 1.60 -4.98
C GLU A 124 -13.21 1.57 -4.33
N CYS A 125 -13.19 1.36 -3.02
CA CYS A 125 -11.99 1.08 -2.25
C CYS A 125 -11.48 -0.38 -2.37
N GLY A 126 -12.22 -1.24 -3.08
CA GLY A 126 -11.97 -2.69 -3.11
C GLY A 126 -12.27 -3.39 -1.78
N GLY A 127 -11.60 -4.52 -1.55
CA GLY A 127 -11.78 -5.36 -0.37
C GLY A 127 -11.14 -4.81 0.91
N TYR A 128 -11.36 -5.49 2.04
CA TYR A 128 -10.88 -5.04 3.36
C TYR A 128 -9.36 -4.83 3.41
N GLY A 129 -8.58 -5.71 2.78
CA GLY A 129 -7.11 -5.57 2.68
C GLY A 129 -6.67 -4.33 1.89
N ASN A 130 -7.40 -3.98 0.81
CA ASN A 130 -7.14 -2.75 0.06
C ASN A 130 -7.42 -1.52 0.92
N ARG A 131 -8.54 -1.54 1.66
CA ARG A 131 -8.93 -0.44 2.56
C ARG A 131 -7.90 -0.19 3.64
N LEU A 132 -7.45 -1.24 4.34
CA LEU A 132 -6.39 -1.11 5.34
C LEU A 132 -5.07 -0.63 4.75
N GLY A 133 -4.71 -1.09 3.55
CA GLY A 133 -3.54 -0.63 2.81
C GLY A 133 -3.62 0.86 2.44
N GLY A 134 -4.81 1.32 2.02
CA GLY A 134 -5.12 2.72 1.75
C GLY A 134 -5.02 3.58 3.01
N VAL A 135 -5.70 3.20 4.08
CA VAL A 135 -5.65 3.88 5.39
C VAL A 135 -4.21 4.00 5.90
N THR A 136 -3.44 2.93 5.85
CA THR A 136 -2.03 2.93 6.27
C THR A 136 -1.19 3.90 5.43
N SER A 137 -1.36 3.88 4.11
CA SER A 137 -0.65 4.79 3.21
C SER A 137 -1.01 6.25 3.48
N LEU A 138 -2.29 6.53 3.73
CA LEU A 138 -2.77 7.87 4.02
C LEU A 138 -2.37 8.37 5.41
N LEU A 139 -2.13 7.49 6.38
CA LEU A 139 -1.51 7.89 7.64
C LEU A 139 -0.11 8.46 7.42
N PHE A 140 0.74 7.76 6.66
CA PHE A 140 2.07 8.27 6.33
C PHE A 140 2.00 9.57 5.53
N LEU A 141 1.06 9.67 4.58
CA LEU A 141 0.86 10.90 3.83
C LEU A 141 0.42 12.06 4.73
N SER A 142 -0.46 11.80 5.70
CA SER A 142 -0.94 12.79 6.67
C SER A 142 0.19 13.29 7.58
N ILE A 143 1.08 12.40 8.02
CA ILE A 143 2.28 12.76 8.78
C ILE A 143 3.19 13.68 7.93
N LEU A 144 3.46 13.29 6.69
CA LEU A 144 4.31 14.04 5.77
C LEU A 144 3.76 15.43 5.43
N THR A 145 2.45 15.54 5.28
CA THR A 145 1.77 16.78 4.88
C THR A 145 1.25 17.60 6.07
N GLN A 146 1.49 17.14 7.30
CA GLN A 146 1.01 17.76 8.54
C GLN A 146 -0.53 17.95 8.57
N ARG A 147 -1.26 16.90 8.15
CA ARG A 147 -2.72 16.87 8.06
C ARG A 147 -3.31 15.90 9.08
N ALA A 148 -4.58 16.09 9.45
CA ALA A 148 -5.34 15.14 10.25
C ALA A 148 -5.98 14.07 9.35
N LEU A 149 -5.71 12.79 9.63
CA LEU A 149 -6.29 11.64 8.93
C LEU A 149 -7.69 11.34 9.47
N LEU A 150 -8.68 11.38 8.59
CA LEU A 150 -10.04 10.93 8.88
C LEU A 150 -10.40 9.73 8.00
N ILE A 151 -11.32 8.91 8.49
CA ILE A 151 -11.78 7.69 7.81
C ILE A 151 -13.30 7.77 7.69
N ASP A 152 -13.78 7.72 6.45
CA ASP A 152 -15.18 7.73 6.07
C ASP A 152 -15.51 6.42 5.34
N TRP A 153 -15.71 5.38 6.14
CA TRP A 153 -15.95 4.01 5.69
C TRP A 153 -16.89 3.30 6.68
N ASP A 154 -18.15 3.15 6.28
CA ASP A 154 -19.23 2.61 7.12
C ASP A 154 -19.99 1.43 6.50
N HIS A 155 -19.57 0.95 5.32
CA HIS A 155 -20.19 -0.18 4.63
C HIS A 155 -19.17 -1.26 4.28
N GLY A 156 -19.62 -2.50 4.12
CA GLY A 156 -18.74 -3.64 3.83
C GLY A 156 -17.69 -3.85 4.94
N ALA A 157 -18.19 -4.16 6.15
CA ALA A 157 -17.42 -4.28 7.40
C ALA A 157 -16.88 -2.94 7.94
N PRO A 158 -17.71 -2.14 8.63
CA PRO A 158 -17.30 -0.87 9.22
C PRO A 158 -16.08 -1.02 10.14
N LEU A 159 -15.14 -0.09 10.06
CA LEU A 159 -13.89 -0.17 10.80
C LEU A 159 -14.10 -0.15 12.31
N GLU A 160 -15.11 0.57 12.78
CA GLU A 160 -15.51 0.74 14.18
C GLU A 160 -15.90 -0.57 14.85
N ARG A 161 -16.28 -1.60 14.08
CA ARG A 161 -16.57 -2.93 14.63
C ARG A 161 -15.32 -3.66 15.13
N PHE A 162 -14.15 -3.27 14.63
CA PHE A 162 -12.88 -3.96 14.89
C PHE A 162 -11.84 -3.06 15.58
N LEU A 163 -11.84 -1.77 15.25
CA LEU A 163 -10.91 -0.79 15.76
C LEU A 163 -11.67 0.40 16.34
N VAL A 164 -11.25 0.84 17.52
CA VAL A 164 -11.75 2.07 18.14
C VAL A 164 -10.66 3.15 18.10
N PRO A 165 -11.03 4.44 17.94
CA PRO A 165 -10.08 5.54 18.05
C PRO A 165 -9.31 5.52 19.38
N LYS A 166 -7.97 5.54 19.30
CA LYS A 166 -7.09 5.60 20.49
C LYS A 166 -6.05 6.71 20.38
N GLY A 167 -6.45 7.93 20.74
CA GLY A 167 -5.62 9.14 20.68
C GLY A 167 -5.53 9.80 19.31
N VAL A 168 -5.99 9.12 18.24
CA VAL A 168 -6.25 9.70 16.93
C VAL A 168 -7.74 9.52 16.67
N GLN A 169 -8.49 10.62 16.70
CA GLN A 169 -9.94 10.60 16.45
C GLN A 169 -10.19 10.62 14.94
N TRP A 170 -10.07 9.45 14.31
CA TRP A 170 -10.22 9.28 12.86
C TRP A 170 -11.68 9.25 12.41
N ASN A 171 -12.63 8.95 13.31
CA ASN A 171 -14.07 8.94 13.07
C ASN A 171 -14.73 10.31 13.32
N TYR A 172 -14.00 11.40 13.06
CA TYR A 172 -14.54 12.75 13.18
C TYR A 172 -15.65 12.96 12.13
N SER A 173 -16.76 13.60 12.51
CA SER A 173 -17.92 13.71 11.63
C SER A 173 -17.59 14.49 10.35
N MET A 174 -17.95 13.93 9.20
CA MET A 174 -17.83 14.57 7.89
C MET A 174 -18.69 15.84 7.77
N GLU A 175 -19.74 15.98 8.59
CA GLU A 175 -20.57 17.18 8.68
C GLU A 175 -19.75 18.42 9.03
N ASN A 176 -18.75 18.27 9.91
CA ASN A 176 -17.86 19.35 10.31
C ASN A 176 -16.93 19.82 9.19
N LEU A 177 -16.87 19.09 8.06
CA LEU A 177 -16.02 19.40 6.92
C LEU A 177 -16.78 20.08 5.77
N LYS A 178 -18.12 20.16 5.82
CA LYS A 178 -18.96 20.62 4.69
C LYS A 178 -18.66 22.03 4.19
N HIS A 179 -18.15 22.90 5.06
CA HIS A 179 -17.84 24.29 4.73
C HIS A 179 -16.43 24.49 4.16
N PHE A 180 -15.60 23.45 4.15
CA PHE A 180 -14.27 23.52 3.59
C PHE A 180 -14.28 23.20 2.10
N ASP A 181 -13.46 23.92 1.36
CA ASP A 181 -13.13 23.53 0.00
C ASP A 181 -12.45 22.15 0.00
N SER A 182 -12.83 21.32 -0.96
CA SER A 182 -12.42 19.92 -1.01
C SER A 182 -12.09 19.46 -2.40
N ARG A 183 -11.06 18.60 -2.49
CA ARG A 183 -10.63 17.97 -3.73
C ARG A 183 -10.69 16.46 -3.58
N ILE A 184 -11.18 15.80 -4.62
CA ILE A 184 -11.38 14.35 -4.64
C ILE A 184 -10.33 13.70 -5.53
N HIS A 185 -9.62 12.72 -4.98
CA HIS A 185 -8.62 11.92 -5.69
C HIS A 185 -9.06 10.46 -5.71
N TYR A 186 -8.81 9.80 -6.83
CA TYR A 186 -8.89 8.36 -6.92
C TYR A 186 -7.52 7.76 -7.22
N LEU A 187 -7.02 6.95 -6.28
CA LEU A 187 -5.74 6.27 -6.33
C LEU A 187 -5.97 4.77 -6.44
N GLY A 188 -6.21 4.29 -7.65
CA GLY A 188 -6.54 2.89 -7.83
C GLY A 188 -6.47 2.40 -9.26
N LYS A 189 -6.63 1.09 -9.43
CA LYS A 189 -6.80 0.51 -10.76
C LYS A 189 -8.10 1.01 -11.36
N LYS A 190 -8.07 1.37 -12.64
CA LYS A 190 -9.27 1.69 -13.42
C LYS A 190 -10.01 0.38 -13.70
N GLU A 191 -10.90 -0.04 -12.81
CA GLU A 191 -11.81 -1.15 -13.07
C GLU A 191 -13.24 -0.62 -12.99
N HIS A 192 -13.96 -0.82 -14.10
CA HIS A 192 -15.42 -0.67 -14.26
C HIS A 192 -16.07 0.54 -13.57
N PHE A 193 -15.54 1.76 -13.75
CA PHE A 193 -16.34 2.94 -13.44
C PHE A 193 -17.52 2.98 -14.42
N GLU A 194 -18.73 2.76 -13.92
CA GLU A 194 -19.95 2.89 -14.73
C GLU A 194 -20.07 4.29 -15.35
N LYS A 195 -19.56 5.32 -14.63
CA LYS A 195 -19.48 6.71 -15.10
C LYS A 195 -18.18 7.37 -14.63
N THR A 196 -17.55 8.16 -15.50
CA THR A 196 -16.39 8.98 -15.13
C THR A 196 -16.86 10.35 -14.67
N ARG A 197 -16.54 10.70 -13.43
CA ARG A 197 -16.79 12.01 -12.82
C ARG A 197 -15.64 12.99 -13.12
N SER A 198 -15.94 14.20 -13.61
CA SER A 198 -14.95 15.22 -13.98
C SER A 198 -14.31 15.93 -12.78
N ASP A 199 -14.99 15.92 -11.64
CA ASP A 199 -14.55 16.48 -10.36
C ASP A 199 -13.57 15.58 -9.59
N VAL A 200 -13.31 14.36 -10.08
CA VAL A 200 -12.40 13.40 -9.44
C VAL A 200 -11.08 13.30 -10.19
N LEU A 201 -10.00 13.67 -9.51
CA LEU A 201 -8.65 13.61 -10.04
C LEU A 201 -8.14 12.17 -10.13
N LYS A 202 -7.70 11.79 -11.34
CA LYS A 202 -7.08 10.49 -11.65
C LYS A 202 -5.86 10.65 -12.55
N PRO A 203 -4.77 11.27 -12.06
CA PRO A 203 -3.62 11.58 -12.90
C PRO A 203 -2.87 10.34 -13.39
N TRP A 204 -2.93 9.24 -12.64
CA TRP A 204 -2.10 8.07 -12.85
C TRP A 204 -2.90 6.86 -13.32
N LYS A 205 -2.38 6.22 -14.37
CA LYS A 205 -2.94 4.96 -14.90
C LYS A 205 -2.49 3.75 -14.11
N THR A 206 -1.24 3.78 -13.62
CA THR A 206 -0.64 2.66 -12.89
C THR A 206 -0.14 3.10 -11.52
N LYS A 207 -0.08 2.14 -10.60
CA LYS A 207 0.48 2.34 -9.27
C LYS A 207 1.95 2.74 -9.32
N LEU A 208 2.71 2.19 -10.27
CA LEU A 208 4.14 2.47 -10.43
C LEU A 208 4.39 3.92 -10.83
N ASP A 209 3.60 4.45 -11.78
CA ASP A 209 3.69 5.85 -12.20
C ASP A 209 3.38 6.80 -11.03
N PHE A 210 2.33 6.47 -10.27
CA PHE A 210 1.98 7.22 -9.06
C PHE A 210 3.12 7.19 -8.04
N GLN A 211 3.70 6.02 -7.75
CA GLN A 211 4.79 5.90 -6.79
C GLN A 211 6.07 6.62 -7.26
N ALA A 212 6.37 6.59 -8.57
CA ALA A 212 7.48 7.33 -9.15
C ALA A 212 7.29 8.85 -9.00
N TRP A 213 6.11 9.36 -9.37
CA TRP A 213 5.75 10.75 -9.12
C TRP A 213 5.82 11.09 -7.63
N LEU A 214 5.26 10.22 -6.79
CA LEU A 214 5.17 10.43 -5.36
C LEU A 214 6.55 10.70 -4.79
N ARG A 215 7.56 9.88 -5.07
CA ARG A 215 8.93 10.03 -4.53
C ARG A 215 9.54 11.42 -4.69
N GLN A 216 9.29 12.08 -5.82
CA GLN A 216 9.88 13.37 -6.16
C GLN A 216 8.94 14.57 -5.94
N ALA A 217 7.64 14.33 -5.78
CA ALA A 217 6.65 15.39 -5.68
C ALA A 217 6.76 16.21 -4.39
N ASP A 218 6.54 17.52 -4.51
CA ASP A 218 6.19 18.39 -3.40
C ASP A 218 4.73 18.10 -2.98
N LEU A 219 4.60 17.29 -1.93
CA LEU A 219 3.31 16.86 -1.41
C LEU A 219 2.51 18.01 -0.80
N SER A 220 3.17 19.01 -0.21
CA SER A 220 2.49 20.14 0.43
C SER A 220 1.87 21.07 -0.61
N SER A 221 2.52 21.23 -1.76
CA SER A 221 2.00 22.00 -2.88
C SER A 221 0.93 21.24 -3.68
N TYR A 222 1.05 19.91 -3.81
CA TYR A 222 0.05 19.11 -4.53
C TYR A 222 -1.26 18.92 -3.73
N PHE A 223 -1.12 18.61 -2.45
CA PHE A 223 -2.23 18.51 -1.51
C PHE A 223 -2.39 19.85 -0.81
N ASP A 224 -2.95 20.85 -1.51
CA ASP A 224 -3.09 22.24 -1.07
C ASP A 224 -4.49 22.58 -0.54
N HIS A 225 -5.50 21.74 -0.80
CA HIS A 225 -6.87 22.02 -0.37
C HIS A 225 -7.03 21.75 1.12
N PRO A 226 -7.92 22.46 1.83
CA PRO A 226 -8.20 22.16 3.24
C PRO A 226 -8.64 20.72 3.46
N VAL A 227 -9.45 20.15 2.57
CA VAL A 227 -9.90 18.76 2.63
C VAL A 227 -9.50 18.00 1.37
N GLU A 228 -8.63 17.02 1.52
CA GLU A 228 -8.23 16.10 0.45
C GLU A 228 -8.95 14.76 0.65
N LYS A 229 -10.02 14.53 -0.10
CA LYS A 229 -10.76 13.26 -0.08
C LYS A 229 -10.08 12.28 -1.03
N ILE A 230 -9.75 11.10 -0.52
CA ILE A 230 -8.98 10.11 -1.27
C ILE A 230 -9.69 8.77 -1.19
N VAL A 231 -10.17 8.31 -2.33
CA VAL A 231 -10.56 6.92 -2.53
C VAL A 231 -9.33 6.17 -3.02
N SER A 232 -8.95 5.09 -2.35
CA SER A 232 -7.77 4.32 -2.74
C SER A 232 -8.00 2.82 -2.60
N ASN A 233 -7.57 2.07 -3.61
CA ASN A 233 -7.37 0.62 -3.52
C ASN A 233 -5.89 0.23 -3.61
N TRP A 234 -4.98 1.21 -3.67
CA TRP A 234 -3.53 1.01 -3.64
C TRP A 234 -2.93 1.16 -2.25
N ASN A 235 -2.02 0.25 -1.90
CA ASN A 235 -1.08 0.42 -0.78
C ASN A 235 0.24 0.98 -1.29
N PHE A 236 0.60 2.20 -0.90
CA PHE A 236 1.80 2.92 -1.34
C PHE A 236 2.64 3.45 -0.18
N ALA A 237 2.45 2.93 1.05
CA ALA A 237 3.18 3.33 2.24
C ALA A 237 4.71 3.29 2.04
N ASN A 238 5.24 2.24 1.40
CA ASN A 238 6.68 2.11 1.15
C ASN A 238 7.26 3.28 0.34
N ALA A 239 6.56 3.74 -0.69
CA ALA A 239 7.03 4.87 -1.50
C ALA A 239 7.04 6.20 -0.73
N LEU A 240 6.24 6.31 0.35
CA LEU A 240 6.31 7.45 1.26
C LEU A 240 7.47 7.33 2.25
N LEU A 241 7.78 6.11 2.72
CA LEU A 241 8.89 5.84 3.63
C LEU A 241 10.25 6.16 3.00
N GLU A 242 10.38 5.98 1.69
CA GLU A 242 11.56 6.35 0.89
C GLU A 242 11.77 7.88 0.78
N LYS A 243 10.84 8.72 1.31
CA LYS A 243 11.07 10.17 1.35
C LYS A 243 12.04 10.55 2.49
N PRO A 244 13.02 11.45 2.23
CA PRO A 244 13.99 11.90 3.23
C PRO A 244 13.40 12.47 4.53
N PHE A 245 12.18 13.01 4.47
CA PHE A 245 11.51 13.54 5.67
C PHE A 245 11.08 12.46 6.66
N LEU A 246 10.61 11.30 6.17
CA LEU A 246 10.34 10.18 7.06
C LEU A 246 11.64 9.55 7.51
N GLU A 247 12.66 9.44 6.67
CA GLU A 247 13.99 8.99 7.14
C GLU A 247 14.51 9.86 8.29
N LYS A 248 14.44 11.19 8.24
CA LYS A 248 14.88 12.02 9.38
C LYS A 248 14.06 11.83 10.67
N ASN A 249 12.80 11.39 10.57
CA ASN A 249 11.88 11.21 11.70
C ASN A 249 11.64 9.73 12.10
N VAL A 250 12.10 8.79 11.29
CA VAL A 250 11.89 7.33 11.40
C VAL A 250 13.21 6.57 11.39
N ASN A 251 14.29 7.09 10.82
CA ASN A 251 15.58 6.40 10.73
C ASN A 251 16.19 6.25 12.13
N CYS A 252 16.17 5.01 12.60
CA CYS A 252 17.00 4.54 13.69
C CYS A 252 18.46 4.68 13.25
N GLN A 253 19.16 5.72 13.71
CA GLN A 253 20.60 5.54 13.83
C GLN A 253 20.83 4.43 14.86
N GLU A 254 21.54 3.39 14.43
CA GLU A 254 22.02 2.30 15.28
C GLU A 254 22.60 2.91 16.56
N LYS A 255 22.25 2.34 17.71
CA LYS A 255 22.97 2.68 18.95
C LYS A 255 24.45 2.46 18.65
N PRO A 256 25.35 3.43 18.94
CA PRO A 256 26.77 3.11 18.99
C PRO A 256 26.89 1.95 19.96
N THR A 257 27.42 0.83 19.50
CA THR A 257 27.85 -0.25 20.38
C THR A 257 28.84 0.36 21.35
N SER A 258 28.44 0.47 22.62
CA SER A 258 29.32 0.84 23.72
C SER A 258 30.47 -0.16 23.77
N PRO A 259 31.73 0.26 23.65
CA PRO A 259 32.86 -0.63 23.83
C PRO A 259 33.30 -0.58 25.30
N TRP A 260 32.43 -0.96 26.25
CA TRP A 260 32.77 -1.23 27.64
C TRP A 260 31.77 -2.23 28.22
#